data_AF-A0A2V7GC52-F1
#
_entry.id   AF-A0A2V7GC52-F1
#
_cell.length_a   1.000
_cell.length_b   1.000
_cell.length_c   1.000
_cell.angle_alpha   90.00
_cell.angle_beta   90.00
_cell.angle_gamma   90.00
#
_symmetry.space_group_name_H-M   'P 1'
#
loop_
_entity.id
_entity.type
_entity.pdbx_description
1 polymer ?
#
loop_
_entity_poly.entity_id
_entity_poly.type
_entity_poly.pdbx_seq_one_letter_code
_entity_poly.pdbx_strand_id
1 'polypeptide(L)' 'FASNWRDPRSRNFDLYLVNLDGSGLEQVTTSPEFDAFPMFSPDGTRLVWASNRHGSKPGETNVFVADWVEHP' A
#
# COMPACT_ATOMS: atom_id res chain seq x y z
N PHE A 1 -5.79 -0.97 3.83
CA PHE A 1 -5.66 0.37 4.50
C PHE A 1 -4.20 0.78 4.54
N ALA A 2 -3.87 2.03 4.86
CA ALA A 2 -2.48 2.48 4.99
C ALA A 2 -2.13 2.74 6.46
N SER A 3 -0.95 2.33 6.92
CA SER A 3 -0.51 2.54 8.31
C SER A 3 1.00 2.55 8.44
N ASN A 4 1.52 3.25 9.45
CA ASN A 4 2.91 3.14 9.91
C ASN A 4 3.05 2.14 11.08
N TRP A 5 2.20 1.10 11.13
CA TRP A 5 2.09 0.12 12.21
C TRP A 5 3.44 -0.43 12.72
N ARG A 6 4.40 -0.70 11.82
CA ARG A 6 5.72 -1.23 12.17
C ARG A 6 6.65 -0.22 12.85
N ASP A 7 6.53 1.06 12.52
CA ASP A 7 7.29 2.13 13.16
C ASP A 7 6.39 3.38 13.31
N PRO A 8 5.64 3.47 14.43
CA PRO A 8 4.68 4.56 14.65
C PRO A 8 5.29 5.97 14.68
N ARG A 9 6.62 6.08 14.81
CA ARG A 9 7.35 7.36 14.77
C ARG A 9 7.76 7.76 13.35
N SER A 10 7.74 6.81 12.42
CA SER A 10 8.07 7.04 11.02
C SER A 10 6.93 7.74 10.30
N ARG A 11 7.29 8.55 9.30
CA ARG A 11 6.37 9.08 8.29
C ARG A 11 6.13 8.09 7.14
N ASN A 12 6.79 6.94 7.16
CA ASN A 12 6.58 5.89 6.18
C ASN A 12 5.31 5.11 6.49
N PHE A 13 4.39 5.08 5.54
CA PHE A 13 3.18 4.29 5.60
C PHE A 13 3.28 3.20 4.56
N ASP A 14 2.88 2.00 4.93
CA ASP A 14 2.73 0.87 4.01
C ASP A 14 1.24 0.53 3.87
N LEU A 15 0.91 -0.20 2.81
CA LEU A 15 -0.40 -0.78 2.64
C LEU A 15 -0.51 -2.08 3.43
N TYR A 16 -1.64 -2.27 4.10
CA TYR A 16 -1.99 -3.47 4.85
C TYR A 16 -3.37 -3.99 4.43
N LEU A 17 -3.51 -5.31 4.44
CA LEU A 17 -4.76 -6.04 4.28
C LEU A 17 -5.11 -6.73 5.60
N VAL A 18 -6.39 -6.88 5.89
CA VAL A 18 -6.90 -7.59 7.07
C VAL A 18 -8.24 -8.21 6.72
N ASN A 19 -8.54 -9.36 7.32
CA ASN A 19 -9.85 -9.99 7.21
C ASN A 19 -10.94 -9.12 7.86
N LEU A 20 -12.19 -9.32 7.45
CA LEU A 20 -13.35 -8.57 7.99
C LEU A 20 -13.55 -8.77 9.50
N ASP A 21 -13.08 -9.89 10.05
CA ASP A 21 -13.10 -10.18 11.49
C ASP A 21 -11.92 -9.57 12.25
N GLY A 22 -11.02 -8.86 11.57
CA GLY A 22 -9.81 -8.26 12.14
C GLY A 22 -8.60 -9.21 12.23
N SER A 23 -8.73 -10.47 11.82
CA SER A 23 -7.61 -11.42 11.75
C SER A 23 -6.79 -11.26 10.46
N GLY A 24 -5.66 -11.97 10.36
CA GLY A 24 -4.92 -12.08 9.10
C GLY A 24 -4.30 -10.76 8.61
N LEU A 25 -3.75 -9.95 9.51
CA LEU A 25 -3.04 -8.73 9.12
C LEU A 25 -1.84 -9.07 8.22
N GLU A 26 -1.86 -8.56 7.00
CA GLU A 26 -0.81 -8.74 6.00
C GLU A 26 -0.28 -7.38 5.54
N GLN A 27 1.04 -7.26 5.38
CA GLN A 27 1.67 -6.09 4.77
C GLN A 27 1.80 -6.31 3.25
N VAL A 28 1.17 -5.43 2.47
CA VAL A 28 1.07 -5.54 1.01
C VAL A 28 2.21 -4.81 0.30
N THR A 29 2.68 -3.68 0.84
CA THR A 29 3.82 -2.95 0.29
C THR A 29 4.97 -2.86 1.29
N THR A 30 6.20 -2.79 0.78
CA THR A 30 7.44 -2.81 1.58
C THR A 30 8.43 -1.73 1.13
N SER A 31 7.92 -0.70 0.46
CA SER A 31 8.73 0.42 0.00
C SER A 31 9.32 1.16 1.22
N PRO A 32 10.57 1.65 1.16
CA PRO A 32 11.09 2.53 2.20
C PRO A 32 10.43 3.93 2.18
N GLU A 33 9.56 4.18 1.20
CA GLU A 33 8.84 5.43 0.97
C GLU A 33 7.33 5.27 1.10
N PHE A 34 6.66 6.38 1.40
CA PHE A 34 5.23 6.46 1.66
C PHE A 34 4.36 5.79 0.58
N ASP A 35 3.47 4.91 0.99
CA ASP A 35 2.38 4.31 0.22
C ASP A 35 1.02 4.57 0.88
N ALA A 36 0.02 5.02 0.11
CA ALA A 36 -1.32 5.29 0.64
C ALA A 36 -2.44 5.26 -0.42
N PHE A 37 -3.67 5.50 0.05
CA PHE A 37 -4.89 5.63 -0.76
C PHE A 37 -5.16 4.44 -1.71
N PRO A 38 -5.13 3.19 -1.20
CA PRO A 38 -5.35 2.02 -2.05
C PRO A 38 -6.81 1.89 -2.46
N MET A 39 -7.05 1.42 -3.68
CA MET A 39 -8.37 1.01 -4.18
C MET A 39 -8.22 -0.22 -5.08
N PHE A 40 -9.07 -1.23 -4.88
CA PHE A 40 -9.19 -2.33 -5.84
C PHE A 40 -10.02 -1.90 -7.05
N SER A 41 -9.72 -2.47 -8.22
CA SER A 41 -10.63 -2.42 -9.37
C SER A 41 -11.96 -3.11 -9.03
N PRO A 42 -13.06 -2.78 -9.73
CA PRO A 42 -14.37 -3.38 -9.44
C PRO A 42 -14.41 -4.91 -9.55
N ASP A 43 -13.54 -5.49 -10.38
CA ASP A 43 -13.40 -6.94 -10.57
C ASP A 43 -12.35 -7.58 -9.64
N GLY A 44 -11.68 -6.79 -8.78
CA GLY A 44 -10.66 -7.25 -7.85
C GLY A 44 -9.33 -7.66 -8.48
N THR A 45 -9.16 -7.52 -9.80
CA THR A 45 -7.97 -7.99 -10.52
C THR A 45 -6.79 -7.03 -10.43
N ARG A 46 -6.99 -5.79 -9.99
CA ARG A 46 -5.96 -4.77 -9.90
C ARG A 46 -6.06 -3.96 -8.62
N LEU A 47 -4.92 -3.51 -8.15
CA LEU A 47 -4.79 -2.56 -7.06
C LEU A 47 -4.16 -1.27 -7.60
N VAL A 48 -4.80 -0.12 -7.33
CA VAL A 48 -4.20 1.20 -7.53
C VAL A 48 -3.84 1.80 -6.16
N TRP A 49 -2.72 2.50 -6.07
CA TRP A 49 -2.30 3.24 -4.89
C TRP A 49 -1.42 4.43 -5.24
N ALA A 50 -1.25 5.35 -4.29
CA ALA A 50 -0.30 6.45 -4.39
C ALA A 50 1.00 6.07 -3.68
N SER A 51 2.15 6.38 -4.28
CA SER A 51 3.46 6.14 -3.68
C SER A 51 4.44 7.25 -4.00
N ASN A 52 5.39 7.48 -3.10
CA ASN A 52 6.53 8.34 -3.36
C ASN A 52 7.70 7.63 -4.04
N ARG A 53 7.63 6.30 -4.17
CA ARG A 53 8.68 5.50 -4.82
C ARG A 53 8.96 6.04 -6.23
N HIS A 54 10.23 6.03 -6.61
CA HIS A 54 10.72 6.52 -7.91
C HIS A 54 10.44 8.01 -8.17
N GLY A 55 10.11 8.80 -7.15
CA GLY A 55 9.97 10.24 -7.28
C GLY A 55 11.29 10.91 -7.67
N SER A 56 11.23 11.94 -8.51
CA SER A 56 12.42 12.72 -8.91
C SER A 56 12.91 13.68 -7.82
N LYS A 57 12.08 13.93 -6.80
CA LYS A 57 12.35 14.83 -5.68
C LYS A 57 11.58 14.38 -4.42
N PRO A 58 12.03 14.75 -3.21
CA PRO A 58 11.36 14.38 -1.97
C PRO A 58 9.89 14.82 -1.95
N GLY A 59 9.00 13.89 -1.61
CA GLY A 59 7.56 14.13 -1.50
C GLY A 59 6.82 14.19 -2.83
N GLU A 60 7.46 13.86 -3.96
CA GLU A 60 6.75 13.60 -5.20
C GLU A 60 5.90 12.33 -5.04
N THR A 61 4.61 12.44 -5.33
CA THR A 61 3.66 11.32 -5.23
C THR A 61 3.18 10.94 -6.62
N ASN A 62 3.38 9.68 -6.97
CA ASN A 62 2.98 9.07 -8.24
C ASN A 62 1.86 8.04 -8.01
N VAL A 63 1.11 7.73 -9.07
CA VAL A 63 0.06 6.71 -9.04
C VAL A 63 0.60 5.42 -9.63
N PHE A 64 0.42 4.33 -8.89
CA PHE A 64 0.84 2.99 -9.27
C PHE A 64 -0.39 2.10 -9.46
N VAL A 65 -0.31 1.20 -10.44
CA VAL A 65 -1.28 0.12 -10.64
C VAL A 65 -0.51 -1.18 -10.79
N ALA A 66 -1.01 -2.23 -10.16
CA ALA A 66 -0.49 -3.58 -10.31
C ALA A 66 -1.65 -4.57 -10.44
N ASP A 67 -1.40 -5.66 -11.16
CA ASP A 67 -2.29 -6.81 -11.13
C ASP A 67 -2.24 -7.45 -9.74
N TRP A 68 -3.41 -7.78 -9.21
CA TRP A 68 -3.57 -8.45 -7.94
C TRP A 68 -3.65 -9.96 -8.16
N VAL A 69 -2.79 -10.71 -7.47
CA VAL A 69 -2.79 -12.17 -7.49
C VAL A 69 -3.04 -12.62 -6.06
N GLU A 70 -4.20 -13.25 -5.85
CA GLU A 70 -4.57 -13.82 -4.57
C GLU A 70 -3.76 -15.12 -4.38
N HIS A 71 -2.78 -15.09 -3.46
CA HIS A 71 -1.87 -16.19 -3.09
C HIS A 71 -1.02 -16.78 -4.25
N PRO A 72 0.32 -16.56 -4.29
CA PRO A 72 1.20 -17.37 -5.13
C PRO A 72 1.32 -18.82 -4.65
#